data_AF-A0A1S2KJF4-F1
#
_entry.id   AF-A0A1S2KJF4-F1
#
_cell.length_a   1.000
_cell.length_b   1.000
_cell.length_c   1.000
_cell.angle_alpha   90.00
_cell.angle_beta   90.00
_cell.angle_gamma   90.00
#
_symmetry.space_group_name_H-M   'P 1'
#
loop_
_entity.id
_entity.type
_entity.pdbx_description
1 polymer ?
#
loop_
_entity_poly.entity_id
_entity_poly.type
_entity_poly.pdbx_seq_one_letter_code
_entity_poly.pdbx_strand_id
1 'polypeptide(L)' 'MDVASTTVLCGDVIQIGDRPHRVKDIIDLPGRAKRLIFATGETFTMHPRTRLTVVRTVRRA' A
#
# COMPACT_ATOMS: atom_id res chain seq x y z
N MET A 1 10.30 3.81 -7.33
CA MET A 1 10.18 2.35 -7.57
C MET A 1 8.70 2.06 -7.66
N ASP A 2 8.19 1.68 -8.83
CA ASP A 2 6.78 1.36 -9.00
C ASP A 2 6.48 0.04 -8.29
N VAL A 3 5.53 0.06 -7.36
CA VAL A 3 5.14 -1.08 -6.55
C VAL A 3 3.78 -1.55 -7.06
N ALA A 4 3.77 -2.77 -7.59
CA ALA A 4 2.53 -3.46 -7.94
C ALA A 4 1.82 -3.90 -6.66
N SER A 5 0.50 -4.16 -6.75
CA SER A 5 -0.31 -4.74 -5.67
C SER A 5 0.40 -5.87 -4.90
N THR A 6 1.19 -6.70 -5.60
CA THR A 6 1.91 -7.84 -5.01
C THR A 6 3.08 -7.49 -4.09
N THR A 7 3.57 -6.24 -4.13
CA THR A 7 4.80 -5.82 -3.45
C THR A 7 4.58 -4.90 -2.25
N VAL A 8 3.33 -4.48 -2.00
CA VAL A 8 2.95 -3.66 -0.84
C VAL A 8 2.94 -4.52 0.42
N LEU A 9 3.58 -4.03 1.48
CA LEU A 9 3.65 -4.68 2.78
C LEU A 9 3.05 -3.81 3.89
N CYS A 10 2.67 -4.42 5.00
CA CYS A 10 2.33 -3.68 6.21
C CYS A 10 3.55 -2.85 6.66
N GLY A 11 3.31 -1.60 7.05
CA GLY A 11 4.33 -0.63 7.43
C GLY A 11 4.88 0.21 6.28
N ASP A 12 4.63 -0.18 5.02
CA ASP A 12 4.98 0.64 3.87
C ASP A 12 4.23 1.98 3.89
N VAL A 13 4.84 3.02 3.31
CA VAL A 13 4.20 4.33 3.12
C VAL A 13 3.88 4.51 1.66
N ILE A 14 2.61 4.75 1.36
CA ILE A 14 2.11 4.95 0.00
C ILE A 14 1.78 6.42 -0.19
N GLN A 15 2.27 6.99 -1.30
CA GLN A 15 1.90 8.34 -1.66
C GLN A 15 0.58 8.31 -2.43
N ILE A 16 -0.45 8.99 -1.90
CA ILE A 16 -1.74 9.18 -2.56
C ILE A 16 -1.98 10.68 -2.66
N GLY A 17 -1.96 11.21 -3.90
CA GLY A 17 -1.92 12.66 -4.11
C GLY A 17 -0.65 13.28 -3.50
N ASP A 18 -0.83 14.34 -2.73
CA ASP A 18 0.23 15.05 -2.00
C ASP A 18 0.48 14.50 -0.59
N ARG A 19 -0.25 13.46 -0.16
CA ARG A 19 -0.21 12.95 1.21
C ARG A 19 0.38 11.54 1.32
N PRO A 20 1.28 11.31 2.30
CA PRO A 20 1.77 9.98 2.62
C PRO A 20 0.78 9.25 3.53
N HIS A 21 0.43 8.01 3.17
CA HIS A 21 -0.43 7.13 3.96
C HIS A 21 0.33 5.86 4.35
N ARG A 22 0.47 5.63 5.66
CA ARG A 22 1.14 4.43 6.19
C ARG A 22 0.18 3.25 6.22
N VAL A 23 0.56 2.14 5.59
CA VAL A 23 -0.20 0.88 5.61
C VAL A 23 -0.11 0.26 7.00
N LYS A 24 -1.26 0.09 7.64
CA LYS A 24 -1.41 -0.59 8.92
C LYS A 24 -1.74 -2.06 8.73
N ASP A 25 -2.58 -2.38 7.74
CA ASP A 25 -3.00 -3.75 7.48
C ASP A 25 -3.40 -3.95 6.01
N ILE A 26 -3.42 -5.20 5.56
CA ILE A 26 -3.71 -5.59 4.18
C ILE A 26 -4.67 -6.77 4.17
N ILE A 27 -5.80 -6.61 3.48
CA ILE A 27 -6.78 -7.68 3.25
C ILE A 27 -6.73 -8.07 1.78
N ASP A 28 -6.49 -9.36 1.52
CA ASP A 28 -6.62 -9.92 0.18
C ASP A 28 -8.09 -10.06 -0.22
N LEU A 29 -8.39 -9.64 -1.45
CA LEU A 29 -9.73 -9.69 -2.02
C LEU A 29 -9.78 -10.64 -3.23
N PRO A 30 -10.98 -11.12 -3.61
CA PRO A 30 -11.17 -11.89 -4.84
C PRO A 30 -10.58 -11.19 -6.07
N GLY A 31 -10.12 -11.98 -7.04
CA GLY A 31 -9.52 -11.45 -8.27
C GLY A 31 -8.13 -10.83 -8.07
N ARG A 32 -7.43 -11.17 -6.98
CA ARG A 32 -6.09 -10.65 -6.61
C ARG A 32 -6.08 -9.13 -6.32
N ALA A 33 -7.24 -8.57 -6.04
CA ALA A 33 -7.33 -7.22 -5.48
C ALA A 33 -6.86 -7.22 -4.03
N LYS A 34 -6.48 -6.04 -3.54
CA LYS A 34 -6.09 -5.85 -2.15
C LYS A 34 -6.80 -4.64 -1.58
N ARG A 35 -7.16 -4.71 -0.30
CA ARG A 35 -7.58 -3.56 0.48
C ARG A 35 -6.50 -3.22 1.48
N LEU A 36 -5.97 -2.01 1.35
CA LEU A 36 -5.03 -1.44 2.29
C LEU A 36 -5.83 -0.69 3.35
N ILE A 37 -5.50 -0.93 4.61
CA ILE A 37 -6.01 -0.18 5.75
C ILE A 37 -4.87 0.72 6.21
N PHE A 38 -5.10 2.03 6.23
CA PHE A 38 -4.10 3.00 6.66
C PHE A 38 -4.15 3.24 8.17
N ALA A 39 -3.05 3.74 8.73
CA ALA A 39 -2.96 4.08 10.15
C ALA A 39 -4.00 5.13 10.59
N THR A 40 -4.47 5.97 9.66
CA THR A 40 -5.55 6.95 9.85
C THR A 40 -6.94 6.32 10.00
N GLY A 41 -7.11 5.04 9.62
CA GLY A 41 -8.41 4.37 9.52
C GLY A 41 -9.03 4.41 8.12
N GLU A 42 -8.46 5.20 7.20
CA GLU A 42 -8.87 5.21 5.79
C GLU A 42 -8.54 3.89 5.12
N THR A 43 -9.27 3.55 4.05
CA THR A 43 -9.01 2.33 3.28
C THR A 43 -8.87 2.63 1.80
N PHE A 44 -7.99 1.88 1.14
CA PHE A 44 -7.76 1.97 -0.29
C PHE A 44 -7.87 0.59 -0.93
N THR A 45 -8.82 0.42 -1.84
CA THR A 45 -8.97 -0.84 -2.58
C THR A 45 -8.25 -0.73 -3.92
N MET A 46 -7.27 -1.60 -4.14
CA MET A 46 -6.46 -1.65 -5.35
C MET A 46 -6.78 -2.89 -6.19
N HIS A 47 -6.94 -2.68 -7.49
CA HIS A 47 -7.01 -3.77 -8.46
C HIS A 47 -5.57 -4.28 -8.72
N PRO A 48 -5.36 -5.54 -9.13
CA PRO A 48 -4.04 -6.06 -9.50
C PRO A 48 -3.29 -5.25 -10.57
N ARG A 49 -4.04 -4.45 -11.35
CA ARG A 49 -3.51 -3.62 -12.44
C ARG A 49 -3.15 -2.21 -11.98
N THR A 50 -3.59 -1.82 -10.78
CA THR A 50 -3.23 -0.55 -10.17
C THR A 50 -1.75 -0.56 -9.83
N ARG A 51 -1.02 0.46 -10.28
CA ARG A 51 0.38 0.70 -9.93
C ARG A 51 0.45 1.91 -9.02
N LEU A 52 1.16 1.79 -7.91
CA LEU A 52 1.38 2.89 -6.97
C LEU A 52 2.88 3.04 -6.72
N THR A 53 3.30 4.26 -6.41
CA THR A 53 4.64 4.48 -5.86
C THR A 53 4.58 4.27 -4.36
N VAL A 54 5.44 3.38 -3.87
CA VAL A 54 5.58 3.11 -2.44
C VAL A 54 6.97 3.50 -1.99
N VAL A 55 7.02 4.18 -0.86
CA VAL A 55 8.25 4.55 -0.16
C VAL A 55 8.43 3.58 0.99
N ARG A 56 9.47 2.75 0.88
CA ARG A 56 9.85 1.81 1.94
C ARG A 56 11.05 2.35 2.69
N THR A 57 10.84 2.71 3.95
CA THR A 57 11.94 3.09 4.84
C THR A 57 12.61 1.81 5.35
N VAL A 58 13.67 1.37 4.67
CA VAL A 58 14.50 0.26 5.14
C VAL A 58 15.42 0.82 6.24
N ARG A 59 15.22 0.42 7.50
CA ARG A 59 16.22 0.70 8.53
C ARG A 59 17.46 -0.12 8.19
N ARG A 60 18.57 0.54 7.86
CA ARG A 60 19.89 -0.10 7.86
C ARG A 60 20.27 -0.38 9.31
N ALA A 61 20.50 -1.66 9.61
CA ALA A 61 21.19 -2.09 10.82
C ALA A 61 22.71 -1.94 10.62
#